data_AF-A0A0C3E8D3-F1
#
_entry.id   AF-A0A0C3E8D3-F1
#
_cell.length_a   1.000
_cell.length_b   1.000
_cell.length_c   1.000
_cell.angle_alpha   90.00
_cell.angle_beta   90.00
_cell.angle_gamma   90.00
#
_symmetry.space_group_name_H-M   'P 1'
#
loop_
_entity.id
_entity.type
_entity.pdbx_description
1 polymer ?
#
loop_
_entity_poly.entity_id
_entity_poly.type
_entity_poly.pdbx_seq_one_letter_code
_entity_poly.pdbx_strand_id
1 'polypeptide(L)'
;GEFLPPNSPPPPKHEPLPNAYAPFESRGTFQLAEFLYHCEQMSAAKIDELLSIMASVYNADPPFQSHKDLYATIDAIPHGDAPWQSFSVSYSGPLPDAPPSWMTAEYDIWFRDPKVVLEHQLANADFNGEIDYAAKVVVDENGQREVCDLMSGQWAF
;
A
#
# COMPACT_ATOMS: atom_id res chain seq x y z
N GLY A 1 12.30 -25.10 -6.68
CA GLY A 1 11.91 -24.39 -7.91
C GLY A 1 12.92 -24.69 -8.99
N GLU A 2 12.53 -24.61 -10.26
CA GLU A 2 13.50 -24.64 -11.36
C GLU A 2 14.18 -23.28 -11.47
N PHE A 3 15.50 -23.27 -11.48
CA PHE A 3 16.28 -22.04 -11.63
C PHE A 3 16.40 -21.67 -13.11
N LEU A 4 16.21 -20.39 -13.43
CA LEU A 4 16.45 -19.86 -14.76
C LEU A 4 17.97 -19.84 -15.05
N PRO A 5 18.38 -20.04 -16.31
CA PRO A 5 19.78 -19.88 -16.72
C PRO A 5 20.32 -18.48 -16.37
N PRO A 6 21.64 -18.36 -16.10
CA PRO A 6 22.29 -17.07 -15.91
C PRO A 6 22.00 -16.12 -17.09
N ASN A 7 21.67 -14.86 -16.79
CA ASN A 7 21.34 -13.82 -17.76
C ASN A 7 20.05 -14.05 -18.58
N SER A 8 19.11 -14.84 -18.06
CA SER A 8 17.77 -14.90 -18.66
C SER A 8 17.13 -13.50 -18.65
N PRO A 9 16.61 -13.01 -19.79
CA PRO A 9 15.93 -11.72 -19.83
C PRO A 9 14.69 -11.75 -18.92
N PRO A 10 14.34 -10.62 -18.28
CA PRO A 10 13.12 -10.56 -17.49
C PRO A 10 11.91 -10.87 -18.38
N PRO A 11 10.83 -11.41 -17.81
CA PRO A 11 9.57 -11.58 -18.53
C PRO A 11 9.17 -10.27 -19.22
N PRO A 12 8.61 -10.33 -20.43
CA PRO A 12 8.10 -9.13 -21.09
C PRO A 12 7.11 -8.42 -20.16
N LYS A 13 7.28 -7.11 -19.98
CA LYS A 13 6.32 -6.30 -19.22
C LYS A 13 4.94 -6.49 -19.87
N HIS A 14 3.92 -6.72 -19.06
CA HIS A 14 2.55 -6.69 -19.56
C HIS A 14 2.31 -5.38 -20.31
N GLU A 15 1.82 -5.46 -21.54
CA GLU A 15 1.45 -4.28 -22.30
C GLU A 15 0.44 -3.44 -21.49
N PRO A 16 0.50 -2.10 -21.57
CA PRO A 16 -0.46 -1.26 -20.88
C PRO A 16 -1.87 -1.70 -21.27
N LEU A 17 -2.71 -1.95 -20.26
CA LEU A 17 -4.10 -2.35 -20.48
C LEU A 17 -4.80 -1.35 -21.43
N PRO A 18 -5.74 -1.82 -22.28
CA PRO A 18 -6.46 -0.96 -23.24
C PRO A 18 -7.16 0.25 -22.62
N ASN A 19 -7.47 0.20 -21.31
CA ASN A 19 -7.95 1.34 -20.53
C ASN A 19 -6.93 1.68 -19.43
N ALA A 20 -6.00 2.59 -19.73
CA ALA A 20 -4.98 3.06 -18.79
C ALA A 20 -5.55 3.75 -17.54
N TYR A 21 -6.85 4.05 -17.52
CA TYR A 21 -7.53 4.70 -16.41
C TYR A 21 -8.58 3.80 -15.75
N ALA A 22 -8.68 2.51 -16.07
CA ALA A 22 -9.62 1.63 -15.38
C ALA A 22 -9.37 1.65 -13.85
N PRO A 23 -10.41 1.71 -13.01
CA PRO A 23 -11.85 1.59 -13.30
C PRO A 23 -12.55 2.91 -13.66
N PHE A 24 -11.82 4.01 -13.76
CA PHE A 24 -12.38 5.32 -14.08
C PHE A 24 -12.87 5.38 -15.53
N GLU A 25 -13.99 6.06 -15.75
CA GLU A 25 -14.60 6.22 -17.08
C GLU A 25 -13.72 7.04 -18.04
N SER A 26 -12.94 7.97 -17.50
CA SER A 26 -12.05 8.84 -18.27
C SER A 26 -10.84 9.29 -17.46
N ARG A 27 -9.87 9.89 -18.17
CA ARG A 27 -8.77 10.61 -17.52
C ARG A 27 -9.28 11.71 -16.57
N GLY A 28 -10.36 12.41 -16.94
CA GLY A 28 -10.90 13.51 -16.14
C GLY A 28 -11.46 13.01 -14.81
N THR A 29 -12.16 11.88 -14.81
CA THR A 29 -12.69 11.27 -13.59
C THR A 29 -11.58 10.72 -12.69
N PHE A 30 -10.50 10.17 -13.26
CA PHE A 30 -9.29 9.79 -12.51
C PHE A 30 -8.64 11.00 -11.84
N GLN A 31 -8.41 12.09 -12.58
CA GLN A 31 -7.77 13.29 -12.03
C GLN A 31 -8.61 13.97 -10.94
N LEU A 32 -9.94 13.94 -11.09
CA LEU A 32 -10.83 14.42 -10.05
C LEU A 32 -10.70 13.57 -8.78
N ALA A 33 -10.67 12.25 -8.91
CA ALA A 33 -10.49 11.34 -7.76
C ALA A 33 -9.14 11.57 -7.06
N GLU A 34 -8.06 11.65 -7.82
CA GLU A 34 -6.71 11.97 -7.31
C GLU A 34 -6.70 13.31 -6.56
N PHE A 35 -7.30 14.35 -7.15
CA PHE A 35 -7.36 15.66 -6.51
C PHE A 35 -8.15 15.62 -5.19
N LEU A 36 -9.34 15.03 -5.19
CA LEU A 36 -10.22 15.02 -4.00
C LEU A 36 -9.67 14.14 -2.88
N TYR A 37 -9.17 12.94 -3.22
CA TYR A 37 -8.75 11.94 -2.24
C TYR A 37 -7.31 12.14 -1.77
N HIS A 38 -6.37 12.31 -2.70
CA HIS A 38 -4.95 12.33 -2.38
C HIS A 38 -4.41 13.74 -2.13
N CYS A 39 -4.75 14.70 -3.00
CA CYS A 39 -4.21 16.06 -2.91
C CYS A 39 -4.91 16.91 -1.84
N GLU A 40 -6.24 17.02 -1.91
CA GLU A 40 -7.03 17.84 -0.98
C GLU A 40 -7.41 17.09 0.30
N GLN A 41 -7.48 15.75 0.24
CA GLN A 41 -8.00 14.91 1.34
C GLN A 41 -9.35 15.43 1.85
N MET A 42 -10.23 15.74 0.88
CA MET A 42 -11.50 16.39 1.16
C MET A 42 -12.40 15.48 2.00
N SER A 43 -13.08 16.05 3.00
CA SER A 43 -13.99 15.25 3.83
C SER A 43 -15.16 14.71 3.01
N ALA A 44 -15.67 13.53 3.39
CA ALA A 44 -16.79 12.87 2.70
C ALA A 44 -18.00 13.80 2.49
N ALA A 45 -18.35 14.60 3.51
CA ALA A 45 -19.45 15.55 3.43
C ALA A 45 -19.21 16.66 2.39
N LYS A 46 -17.96 17.16 2.27
CA LYS A 46 -17.59 18.16 1.27
C LYS A 46 -17.53 17.57 -0.14
N ILE A 47 -17.12 16.30 -0.27
CA ILE A 47 -17.17 15.59 -1.55
C ILE A 47 -18.62 15.48 -2.02
N ASP A 48 -19.55 15.07 -1.16
CA ASP A 48 -20.97 14.99 -1.51
C ASP A 48 -21.55 16.36 -1.90
N GLU A 49 -21.18 17.42 -1.17
CA GLU A 49 -21.58 18.79 -1.48
C GLU A 49 -21.05 19.23 -2.85
N LEU A 50 -19.77 18.99 -3.14
CA LEU A 50 -19.15 19.32 -4.42
C LEU A 50 -19.84 18.59 -5.58
N LEU A 51 -20.09 17.29 -5.45
CA LEU A 51 -20.75 16.49 -6.48
C LEU A 51 -22.17 16.98 -6.74
N SER A 52 -22.90 17.38 -5.69
CA SER A 52 -24.23 18.01 -5.80
C SER A 52 -24.20 19.37 -6.52
N ILE A 53 -23.19 20.20 -6.22
CA ILE A 53 -22.95 21.48 -6.91
C ILE A 53 -22.65 21.23 -8.39
N MET A 54 -21.77 20.27 -8.70
CA MET A 54 -21.42 19.92 -10.09
C MET A 54 -22.66 19.47 -10.88
N ALA A 55 -23.49 18.60 -10.29
CA ALA A 55 -24.72 18.14 -10.92
C ALA A 55 -25.67 19.31 -11.26
N SER A 56 -25.76 20.28 -10.34
CA SER A 56 -26.57 21.49 -10.51
C SER A 56 -26.02 22.45 -11.58
N VAL A 57 -24.70 22.63 -11.62
CA VAL A 57 -24.03 23.53 -12.59
C VAL A 57 -24.10 22.99 -14.02
N TYR A 58 -23.90 21.69 -14.20
CA TYR A 58 -23.85 21.07 -15.52
C TYR A 58 -25.19 20.50 -15.98
N ASN A 59 -26.20 20.47 -15.11
CA ASN A 59 -27.51 19.84 -15.35
C ASN A 59 -27.36 18.41 -15.94
N ALA A 60 -26.44 17.66 -15.35
CA ALA A 60 -26.03 16.32 -15.74
C ALA A 60 -25.57 15.55 -14.50
N ASP A 61 -25.46 14.22 -14.62
CA ASP A 61 -24.96 13.41 -13.52
C ASP A 61 -23.51 13.76 -13.20
N PRO A 62 -23.14 13.85 -11.90
CA PRO A 62 -21.77 14.10 -11.51
C PRO A 62 -20.87 12.90 -11.82
N PRO A 63 -19.54 13.08 -11.91
CA PRO A 63 -18.59 12.00 -12.17
C PRO A 63 -18.63 10.83 -11.17
N PHE A 64 -19.13 11.09 -9.96
CA PHE A 64 -19.36 10.10 -8.91
C PHE A 64 -20.69 10.44 -8.24
N GLN A 65 -21.49 9.43 -7.90
CA GLN A 65 -22.81 9.61 -7.29
C GLN A 65 -22.73 10.08 -5.82
N SER A 66 -21.62 9.78 -5.15
CA SER A 66 -21.32 10.19 -3.77
C SER A 66 -19.85 9.95 -3.45
N HIS A 67 -19.40 10.36 -2.26
CA HIS A 67 -18.09 9.96 -1.73
C HIS A 67 -17.93 8.43 -1.67
N LYS A 68 -19.00 7.66 -1.44
CA LYS A 68 -18.93 6.19 -1.40
C LYS A 68 -18.63 5.59 -2.77
N ASP A 69 -19.23 6.17 -3.82
CA ASP A 69 -18.99 5.76 -5.20
C ASP A 69 -17.56 6.09 -5.64
N LEU A 70 -17.08 7.29 -5.25
CA LEU A 70 -15.68 7.67 -5.42
C LEU A 70 -14.73 6.67 -4.73
N TYR A 71 -14.95 6.38 -3.44
CA TYR A 71 -14.08 5.48 -2.68
C TYR A 71 -14.13 4.05 -3.22
N ALA A 72 -15.31 3.54 -3.55
CA ALA A 72 -15.45 2.23 -4.18
C ALA A 72 -14.73 2.16 -5.52
N THR A 73 -14.73 3.24 -6.31
CA THR A 73 -13.98 3.32 -7.57
C THR A 73 -12.47 3.30 -7.33
N ILE A 74 -11.98 4.01 -6.30
CA ILE A 74 -10.56 3.98 -5.90
C ILE A 74 -10.17 2.57 -5.43
N ASP A 75 -11.00 1.93 -4.59
CA ASP A 75 -10.75 0.58 -4.09
C ASP A 75 -10.79 -0.48 -5.19
N ALA A 76 -11.50 -0.22 -6.30
CA ALA A 76 -11.58 -1.10 -7.46
C ALA A 76 -10.40 -0.94 -8.44
N ILE A 77 -9.40 -0.10 -8.13
CA ILE A 77 -8.19 0.04 -8.96
C ILE A 77 -7.52 -1.33 -9.11
N PRO A 78 -7.41 -1.88 -10.34
CA PRO A 78 -6.84 -3.22 -10.55
C PRO A 78 -5.31 -3.21 -10.43
N HIS A 79 -4.71 -2.02 -10.35
CA HIS A 79 -3.28 -1.82 -10.22
C HIS A 79 -2.85 -1.85 -8.75
N GLY A 80 -2.09 -2.86 -8.39
CA GLY A 80 -1.63 -3.09 -7.01
C GLY A 80 -2.15 -4.41 -6.49
N ASP A 81 -1.44 -5.49 -6.81
CA ASP A 81 -1.70 -6.86 -6.35
C ASP A 81 -1.25 -7.11 -4.88
N ALA A 82 -0.94 -6.03 -4.14
CA ALA A 82 -0.64 -6.04 -2.71
C ALA A 82 -1.66 -5.16 -1.93
N PRO A 83 -2.91 -5.64 -1.73
CA PRO A 83 -3.91 -4.89 -0.99
C PRO A 83 -3.51 -4.69 0.48
N TRP A 84 -3.94 -3.58 1.09
CA TRP A 84 -3.85 -3.40 2.54
C TRP A 84 -4.73 -4.42 3.25
N GLN A 85 -4.20 -4.99 4.32
CA GLN A 85 -4.87 -5.90 5.23
C GLN A 85 -4.80 -5.30 6.63
N SER A 86 -5.76 -5.66 7.47
CA SER A 86 -5.71 -5.30 8.88
C SER A 86 -6.18 -6.41 9.79
N PHE A 87 -5.67 -6.37 11.02
CA PHE A 87 -6.17 -7.13 12.14
C PHE A 87 -5.98 -6.31 13.40
N SER A 88 -6.87 -6.51 14.36
CA SER A 88 -6.81 -5.83 15.64
C SER A 88 -6.05 -6.68 16.65
N VAL A 89 -5.21 -6.03 17.45
CA VAL A 89 -4.47 -6.65 18.55
C VAL A 89 -4.77 -5.96 19.87
N SER A 90 -4.77 -6.74 20.93
CA SER A 90 -4.80 -6.24 22.30
C SER A 90 -3.74 -6.96 23.13
N TYR A 91 -3.30 -6.34 24.21
CA TYR A 91 -2.35 -6.97 25.12
C TYR A 91 -3.02 -8.18 25.81
N SER A 92 -2.46 -9.36 25.61
CA SER A 92 -3.00 -10.62 26.14
C SER A 92 -2.28 -11.14 27.39
N GLY A 93 -1.41 -10.33 28.00
CA GLY A 93 -0.63 -10.72 29.17
C GLY A 93 -1.32 -10.38 30.49
N PRO A 94 -0.68 -10.69 31.63
CA PRO A 94 -1.20 -10.35 32.96
C PRO A 94 -1.31 -8.83 33.14
N LEU A 95 -2.47 -8.38 33.63
CA LEU A 95 -2.70 -6.97 33.95
C LEU A 95 -2.32 -6.69 35.42
N PRO A 96 -1.67 -5.56 35.73
CA PRO A 96 -1.53 -5.09 37.10
C PRO A 96 -2.87 -4.55 37.64
N ASP A 97 -3.00 -4.33 38.94
CA ASP A 97 -4.24 -3.85 39.58
C ASP A 97 -4.78 -2.53 39.01
N ALA A 98 -3.88 -1.66 38.54
CA ALA A 98 -4.21 -0.43 37.84
C ALA A 98 -3.51 -0.43 36.46
N PRO A 99 -4.09 -1.09 35.45
CA PRO A 99 -3.45 -1.21 34.15
C PRO A 99 -3.43 0.16 33.44
N PRO A 100 -2.30 0.53 32.82
CA PRO A 100 -2.25 1.69 31.94
C PRO A 100 -3.16 1.47 30.73
N SER A 101 -3.67 2.55 30.15
CA SER A 101 -4.65 2.50 29.05
C SER A 101 -4.18 1.70 27.83
N TRP A 102 -2.87 1.66 27.57
CA TRP A 102 -2.32 0.90 26.45
C TRP A 102 -2.47 -0.62 26.61
N MET A 103 -2.54 -1.14 27.83
CA MET A 103 -2.73 -2.58 28.08
C MET A 103 -4.18 -3.03 27.91
N THR A 104 -5.12 -2.09 27.90
CA THR A 104 -6.56 -2.37 27.75
C THR A 104 -7.13 -1.88 26.43
N ALA A 105 -6.32 -1.18 25.63
CA ALA A 105 -6.71 -0.68 24.33
C ALA A 105 -6.62 -1.77 23.26
N GLU A 106 -7.41 -1.60 22.21
CA GLU A 106 -7.32 -2.35 20.96
C GLU A 106 -6.62 -1.47 19.92
N TYR A 107 -5.72 -2.08 19.15
CA TYR A 107 -4.93 -1.43 18.12
C TYR A 107 -5.10 -2.13 16.78
N ASP A 108 -5.47 -1.38 15.75
CA ASP A 108 -5.51 -1.88 14.38
C ASP A 108 -4.11 -1.84 13.77
N ILE A 109 -3.62 -3.01 13.37
CA ILE A 109 -2.39 -3.14 12.60
C ILE A 109 -2.77 -3.19 11.12
N TRP A 110 -2.27 -2.24 10.34
CA TRP A 110 -2.41 -2.21 8.89
C TRP A 110 -1.10 -2.64 8.23
N PHE A 111 -1.17 -3.61 7.33
CA PHE A 111 0.00 -4.18 6.66
C PHE A 111 -0.32 -4.60 5.23
N ARG A 112 0.72 -4.82 4.42
CA ARG A 112 0.62 -5.51 3.12
C ARG A 112 1.37 -6.82 3.21
N ASP A 113 1.00 -7.81 2.39
CA ASP A 113 1.74 -9.08 2.32
C ASP A 113 3.21 -8.79 1.97
N PRO A 114 4.15 -9.02 2.90
CA PRO A 114 5.56 -8.67 2.67
C PRO A 114 6.17 -9.43 1.50
N LYS A 115 5.70 -10.66 1.24
CA LYS A 115 6.18 -11.47 0.12
C LYS A 115 5.79 -10.81 -1.20
N VAL A 116 4.53 -10.43 -1.35
CA VAL A 116 4.02 -9.81 -2.58
C VAL A 116 4.74 -8.47 -2.83
N VAL A 117 4.89 -7.64 -1.79
CA VAL A 117 5.61 -6.37 -1.89
C VAL A 117 7.07 -6.59 -2.34
N LEU A 118 7.75 -7.60 -1.81
CA LEU A 118 9.12 -7.92 -2.20
C LEU A 118 9.20 -8.45 -3.64
N GLU A 119 8.27 -9.32 -4.05
CA GLU A 119 8.17 -9.80 -5.44
C GLU A 119 7.98 -8.62 -6.42
N HIS A 120 7.21 -7.59 -6.06
CA HIS A 120 7.05 -6.38 -6.87
C HIS A 120 8.33 -5.57 -6.97
N GLN A 121 9.02 -5.37 -5.85
CA GLN A 121 10.30 -4.65 -5.83
C GLN A 121 11.32 -5.36 -6.71
N LEU A 122 11.40 -6.69 -6.64
CA LEU A 122 12.31 -7.50 -7.46
C LEU A 122 11.92 -7.51 -8.95
N ALA A 123 10.64 -7.47 -9.28
CA ALA A 123 10.16 -7.41 -10.66
C ALA A 123 10.30 -6.01 -11.29
N ASN A 124 10.41 -4.96 -10.48
CA ASN A 124 10.51 -3.60 -10.94
C ASN A 124 11.97 -3.21 -11.26
N ALA A 125 12.26 -2.99 -12.53
CA ALA A 125 13.58 -2.62 -13.02
C ALA A 125 14.13 -1.30 -12.43
N ASP A 126 13.26 -0.43 -11.90
CA ASP A 126 13.68 0.81 -11.23
C ASP A 126 14.46 0.51 -9.94
N PHE A 127 14.32 -0.68 -9.35
CA PHE A 127 15.09 -1.14 -8.19
C PHE A 127 16.35 -1.94 -8.57
N ASN A 128 16.72 -2.02 -9.85
CA ASN A 128 17.90 -2.76 -10.27
C ASN A 128 19.18 -2.12 -9.71
N GLY A 129 19.89 -2.85 -8.84
CA GLY A 129 21.09 -2.36 -8.15
C GLY A 129 20.81 -1.64 -6.83
N GLU A 130 19.54 -1.48 -6.45
CA GLU A 130 19.13 -0.80 -5.21
C GLU A 130 18.96 -1.78 -4.02
N ILE A 131 19.02 -3.09 -4.27
CA ILE A 131 18.87 -4.13 -3.24
C ILE A 131 20.22 -4.79 -3.00
N ASP A 132 20.73 -4.68 -1.77
CA ASP A 132 21.84 -5.51 -1.29
C ASP A 132 21.29 -6.86 -0.82
N TYR A 133 21.68 -7.93 -1.51
CA TYR A 133 21.28 -9.30 -1.19
C TYR A 133 22.19 -9.93 -0.13
N ALA A 134 23.27 -9.26 0.27
CA ALA A 134 24.13 -9.72 1.34
C ALA A 134 23.43 -9.57 2.70
N ALA A 135 23.67 -10.52 3.59
CA ALA A 135 23.15 -10.45 4.94
C ALA A 135 23.76 -9.24 5.67
N LYS A 136 22.91 -8.39 6.26
CA LYS A 136 23.35 -7.24 7.06
C LYS A 136 24.17 -7.74 8.27
N VAL A 137 25.40 -7.25 8.39
CA VAL A 137 26.28 -7.48 9.53
C VAL A 137 26.52 -6.15 10.22
N VAL A 138 26.00 -5.99 11.43
CA VAL A 138 26.30 -4.84 12.31
C VAL A 138 27.30 -5.32 13.34
N VAL A 139 28.34 -4.53 13.60
CA VAL A 139 29.36 -4.81 14.62
C VAL A 139 29.53 -3.60 15.54
N ASP A 140 29.78 -3.87 16.81
CA ASP A 140 30.07 -2.85 17.83
C ASP A 140 31.52 -2.33 17.70
N GLU A 141 31.89 -1.39 18.57
CA GLU A 141 33.25 -0.82 18.64
C GLU A 141 34.34 -1.86 18.94
N ASN A 142 33.98 -3.03 19.48
CA ASN A 142 34.87 -4.13 19.80
C ASN A 142 34.93 -5.19 18.68
N GLY A 143 34.22 -4.98 17.57
CA GLY A 143 34.11 -5.94 16.47
C GLY A 143 33.21 -7.14 16.76
N GLN A 144 32.40 -7.09 17.82
CA GLN A 144 31.39 -8.10 18.13
C GLN A 144 30.11 -7.81 17.38
N ARG A 145 29.42 -8.86 16.92
CA ARG A 145 28.21 -8.72 16.12
C ARG A 145 27.05 -8.21 16.98
N GLU A 146 26.41 -7.13 16.57
CA GLU A 146 25.18 -6.63 17.18
C GLU A 146 23.96 -7.26 16.51
N VAL A 147 23.04 -7.78 17.32
CA VAL A 147 21.75 -8.30 16.86
C VAL A 147 20.71 -7.21 17.05
N CYS A 148 20.65 -6.30 16.07
CA CYS A 148 19.65 -5.26 15.98
C CYS A 148 18.93 -5.41 14.63
N ASP A 149 17.61 -5.36 14.64
CA ASP A 149 16.70 -5.54 13.50
C ASP A 149 16.36 -6.98 13.10
N LEU A 150 15.13 -7.14 12.58
CA LEU A 150 14.57 -8.39 12.03
C LEU A 150 15.42 -8.97 10.88
N MET A 151 16.19 -8.11 10.20
CA MET A 151 17.08 -8.48 9.08
C MET A 151 18.55 -8.66 9.48
N SER A 152 18.86 -8.71 10.79
CA SER A 152 20.21 -9.07 11.22
C SER A 152 20.55 -10.48 10.74
N GLY A 153 21.66 -10.61 10.01
CA GLY A 153 22.04 -11.79 9.22
C GLY A 153 22.36 -13.07 10.01
N GLN A 154 21.81 -13.24 11.20
CA GLN A 154 21.91 -14.44 12.02
C GLN A 154 20.71 -15.38 11.81
N TRP A 155 19.61 -14.86 11.24
CA TRP A 155 18.39 -15.60 10.90
C TRP A 155 18.25 -15.94 9.41
N ALA A 156 19.20 -15.53 8.57
CA ALA A 156 19.06 -15.63 7.11
C ALA A 156 19.31 -17.03 6.52
N PHE A 157 19.65 -18.05 7.32
CA PHE A 157 19.92 -19.41 6.85
C PHE A 157 19.55 -20.46 7.92
#